data_AF-A0A931ZJ05-F1
#
_entry.id   AF-A0A931ZJ05-F1
#
_cell.length_a   1.000
_cell.length_b   1.000
_cell.length_c   1.000
_cell.angle_alpha   90.00
_cell.angle_beta   90.00
_cell.angle_gamma   90.00
#
_symmetry.space_group_name_H-M   'P 1'
#
loop_
_entity.id
_entity.type
_entity.pdbx_description
1 polymer ?
#
loop_
_entity_poly.entity_id
_entity_poly.type
_entity_poly.pdbx_seq_one_letter_code
_entity_poly.pdbx_strand_id
1 'polypeptide(L)' 'MVTLSTSAFGLAAALAWNETIQQAVKDFIEPSLPGSGILSRFIYAILVTLLGVLVTYQLSRLASRWGIKR' A
#
# COMPACT_ATOMS: atom_id res chain seq x y z
N MET A 1 -13.72 17.12 -15.11
CA MET A 1 -13.81 17.27 -13.64
C MET A 1 -13.57 15.94 -12.92
N VAL A 2 -14.36 14.88 -13.16
CA VAL A 2 -14.21 13.57 -12.48
C VAL A 2 -12.79 12.99 -12.55
N THR A 3 -12.17 12.90 -13.73
CA THR A 3 -10.81 12.34 -13.87
C THR A 3 -9.74 13.08 -13.08
N LEU A 4 -9.81 14.42 -13.04
CA LEU A 4 -8.90 15.27 -12.28
C LEU A 4 -9.11 15.06 -10.76
N SER A 5 -10.36 15.06 -10.32
CA SER A 5 -10.72 14.81 -8.91
C SER A 5 -10.29 13.41 -8.47
N THR A 6 -10.58 12.37 -9.25
CA THR A 6 -10.16 10.98 -8.96
C THR A 6 -8.64 10.85 -8.90
N SER A 7 -7.91 11.52 -9.79
CA SER A 7 -6.44 11.51 -9.78
C SER A 7 -5.88 12.20 -8.53
N ALA A 8 -6.46 13.35 -8.14
CA ALA A 8 -6.08 14.06 -6.93
C ALA A 8 -6.36 13.22 -5.66
N PHE A 9 -7.52 12.56 -5.59
CA PHE A 9 -7.82 11.62 -4.51
C PHE A 9 -6.91 10.39 -4.51
N GLY A 10 -6.51 9.89 -5.68
CA GLY A 10 -5.54 8.80 -5.79
C GLY A 10 -4.19 9.16 -5.16
N LEU A 11 -3.70 10.38 -5.42
CA LEU A 11 -2.49 10.92 -4.79
C LEU A 11 -2.65 11.06 -3.27
N ALA A 12 -3.78 11.63 -2.82
CA ALA A 12 -4.06 11.77 -1.39
C ALA A 12 -4.11 10.41 -0.68
N ALA A 13 -4.76 9.41 -1.30
CA ALA A 13 -4.85 8.06 -0.77
C ALA A 13 -3.47 7.37 -0.71
N ALA A 14 -2.64 7.52 -1.75
CA ALA A 14 -1.29 6.98 -1.77
C ALA A 14 -0.43 7.55 -0.62
N LEU A 15 -0.52 8.87 -0.39
CA LEU A 15 0.20 9.53 0.70
C LEU A 15 -0.30 9.04 2.08
N ALA A 16 -1.61 8.97 2.27
CA ALA A 16 -2.21 8.52 3.52
C ALA A 16 -1.83 7.08 3.87
N TRP A 17 -1.83 6.17 2.87
CA TRP A 17 -1.40 4.79 3.08
C TRP A 17 0.10 4.68 3.39
N ASN A 18 0.94 5.50 2.77
CA ASN A 18 2.36 5.53 3.11
C ASN A 18 2.59 5.86 4.59
N GLU A 19 1.98 6.94 5.09
CA GLU A 19 2.10 7.36 6.48
C GLU A 19 1.48 6.33 7.44
N THR A 20 0.32 5.79 7.10
CA THR A 20 -0.38 4.80 7.93
C THR A 20 0.45 3.54 8.14
N ILE A 21 1.06 3.00 7.09
CA ILE A 21 1.88 1.78 7.18
C ILE A 21 3.15 2.08 7.98
N GLN A 22 3.78 3.25 7.78
CA GLN A 22 4.97 3.63 8.56
C GLN A 22 4.65 3.74 10.06
N GLN A 23 3.56 4.41 10.43
CA GLN A 23 3.14 4.53 11.83
C GLN A 23 2.75 3.18 12.42
N ALA A 24 2.00 2.34 11.68
CA ALA A 24 1.66 1.00 12.14
C ALA A 24 2.91 0.15 12.38
N VAL A 25 3.91 0.22 11.49
CA VAL A 25 5.18 -0.49 11.71
C VAL A 25 5.91 0.07 12.92
N LYS A 26 5.96 1.39 13.07
CA LYS A 26 6.57 2.04 14.22
C LYS A 26 5.92 1.64 15.55
N ASP A 27 4.59 1.65 15.62
CA ASP A 27 3.85 1.44 16.87
C ASP A 27 3.68 -0.03 17.22
N PHE A 28 3.61 -0.94 16.24
CA PHE A 28 3.39 -2.37 16.49
C PHE A 28 4.68 -3.20 16.44
N ILE A 29 5.69 -2.80 15.66
CA ILE A 29 6.88 -3.61 15.40
C ILE A 29 8.13 -3.11 16.14
N GLU A 30 8.38 -1.79 16.21
CA GLU A 30 9.55 -1.26 16.94
C GLU A 30 9.57 -1.55 18.45
N PRO A 31 8.45 -1.56 19.19
CA PRO A 31 8.47 -1.88 20.62
C PRO A 31 8.80 -3.35 20.89
N SER A 32 8.58 -4.22 19.90
CA SER A 32 8.68 -5.68 20.04
C SER A 32 10.08 -6.22 19.72
N LEU A 33 10.93 -5.45 19.02
CA LEU A 33 12.31 -5.83 18.68
C LEU A 33 13.31 -4.73 19.06
N PRO A 34 13.99 -4.85 20.21
CA PRO A 34 15.08 -3.94 20.58
C PRO A 34 16.29 -4.22 19.67
N GLY A 35 16.38 -3.50 18.56
CA GLY A 35 17.53 -3.61 17.66
C GLY A 35 17.22 -3.25 16.22
N SER A 36 17.52 -2.00 15.87
CA SER A 36 17.71 -1.50 14.51
C SER A 36 16.42 -1.12 13.75
N GLY A 37 16.20 0.19 13.58
CA GLY A 37 15.16 0.74 12.68
C GLY A 37 15.28 0.29 11.22
N ILE A 38 16.33 -0.46 10.85
CA ILE A 38 16.45 -1.13 9.55
C ILE A 38 15.46 -2.30 9.40
N LEU A 39 15.18 -3.06 10.47
CA LEU A 39 14.21 -4.15 10.45
C LEU A 39 12.78 -3.61 10.34
N SER A 40 12.49 -2.50 11.03
CA SER A 40 11.25 -1.73 10.88
C SER A 40 11.03 -1.33 9.41
N ARG A 41 12.02 -0.69 8.77
CA ARG A 41 11.94 -0.33 7.34
C ARG A 41 11.83 -1.54 6.40
N PHE A 42 12.47 -2.66 6.75
CA PHE A 42 12.40 -3.88 5.95
C PHE A 42 10.98 -4.49 5.99
N ILE A 43 10.33 -4.50 7.16
CA ILE A 43 8.96 -5.00 7.30
C ILE A 43 7.96 -4.05 6.63
N TYR A 44 8.15 -2.74 6.75
CA TYR A 44 7.41 -1.74 5.97
C TYR A 44 7.47 -2.06 4.46
N ALA A 45 8.67 -2.32 3.92
CA ALA A 45 8.84 -2.60 2.49
C ALA A 45 8.09 -3.87 2.06
N ILE A 46 8.12 -4.92 2.88
CA ILE A 46 7.35 -6.16 2.62
C ILE A 46 5.85 -5.88 2.63
N LEU A 47 5.34 -5.16 3.63
CA LEU A 47 3.91 -4.85 3.75
C LEU A 47 3.40 -4.02 2.57
N VAL A 48 4.14 -2.97 2.18
CA VAL A 48 3.80 -2.14 1.02
C VAL A 48 3.80 -2.97 -0.27
N THR A 49 4.78 -3.85 -0.44
CA THR A 49 4.87 -4.71 -1.63
C THR A 49 3.70 -5.69 -1.68
N LEU A 50 3.36 -6.31 -0.55
CA LEU A 50 2.24 -7.24 -0.45
C LEU A 50 0.91 -6.56 -0.76
N LEU A 51 0.68 -5.37 -0.20
CA LEU A 51 -0.51 -4.57 -0.51
C LEU A 51 -0.58 -4.19 -1.98
N GLY A 52 0.53 -3.73 -2.56
CA GLY A 52 0.62 -3.40 -3.98
C GLY A 52 0.26 -4.58 -4.87
N VAL A 53 0.83 -5.75 -4.60
CA VAL A 53 0.54 -7.01 -5.32
C VAL A 53 -0.92 -7.44 -5.12
N LEU A 54 -1.45 -7.38 -3.90
CA LEU A 54 -2.85 -7.73 -3.63
C LEU A 54 -3.82 -6.83 -4.39
N VAL A 55 -3.61 -5.51 -4.36
CA VAL A 55 -4.47 -4.56 -5.07
C VAL A 55 -4.38 -4.78 -6.58
N THR A 56 -3.17 -4.88 -7.14
CA THR A 56 -2.99 -5.12 -8.59
C THR A 56 -3.53 -6.48 -9.02
N TYR A 57 -3.37 -7.52 -8.20
CA TYR A 57 -3.93 -8.84 -8.46
C TYR A 57 -5.47 -8.84 -8.45
N GLN A 58 -6.08 -8.21 -7.44
CA GLN A 58 -7.54 -8.08 -7.34
C GLN A 58 -8.11 -7.27 -8.50
N LEU A 59 -7.44 -6.18 -8.88
CA LEU A 59 -7.80 -5.38 -10.06
C LEU A 59 -7.67 -6.21 -11.35
N SER A 60 -6.59 -6.98 -11.51
CA SER A 60 -6.40 -7.86 -12.68
C SER A 60 -7.49 -8.93 -12.77
N ARG A 61 -7.88 -9.51 -11.63
CA ARG A 61 -8.96 -10.50 -11.54
C ARG A 61 -10.33 -9.87 -11.86
N LEU A 62 -10.59 -8.67 -11.36
CA LEU A 62 -11.80 -7.91 -11.70
C LEU A 62 -11.81 -7.57 -13.20
N ALA A 63 -10.73 -7.03 -13.76
CA ALA A 63 -10.63 -6.75 -15.19
C ALA A 63 -10.89 -8.00 -16.06
N SER A 64 -10.36 -9.16 -15.64
CA SER A 64 -10.57 -10.45 -16.30
C SER A 64 -12.03 -10.92 -16.24
N ARG A 65 -12.71 -10.72 -15.10
CA ARG A 65 -14.14 -11.08 -14.93
C ARG A 65 -15.07 -10.19 -15.76
N TRP A 66 -14.69 -8.94 -15.99
CA TRP A 66 -15.49 -7.96 -16.72
C TRP A 66 -15.16 -7.92 -18.22
N GLY A 67 -14.38 -8.89 -18.72
CA GLY A 67 -14.16 -9.05 -20.15
C GLY A 67 -13.31 -7.95 -20.78
N ILE A 68 -12.48 -7.23 -20.01
CA ILE A 68 -11.43 -6.39 -20.59
C ILE A 68 -10.27 -7.30 -20.98
N LYS A 69 -10.52 -8.18 -21.94
CA LYS A 69 -9.46 -8.69 -22.82
C LYS A 69 -9.05 -7.49 -23.67
N ARG A 70 -7.78 -7.09 -23.59
CA ARG A 70 -7.17 -6.47 -24.77
C ARG A 70 -7.12 -7.48 -25.89
#